data_AF-A0A257TEZ7-F1
#
_entry.id   AF-A0A257TEZ7-F1
#
_cell.length_a   1.000
_cell.length_b   1.000
_cell.length_c   1.000
_cell.angle_alpha   90.00
_cell.angle_beta   90.00
_cell.angle_gamma   90.00
#
_symmetry.space_group_name_H-M   'P 1'
#
loop_
_entity.id
_entity.type
_entity.pdbx_description
1 polymer ?
#
loop_
_entity_poly.entity_id
_entity_poly.type
_entity_poly.pdbx_seq_one_letter_code
_entity_poly.pdbx_strand_id
1 'polypeptide(L)'
;MNNRLVILIELLFVVGLYFVYIQPTYSDTIVPLNAQITATEAAQIAAKQYTSKESQLQNQFNQISTANRTRLDQFLPATAHSVHFLYDLNTLAANAGFTLSKFSANTQTPATAQNGRAATAPSVQSFTVDLSGTGSYQSFRTFLTGLEHSLRLIDVQSIKVTAGTASGSSANKNAAQNATYSMTLKVYWLGDSSHV
;
A
#
# COMPACT_ATOMS: atom_id res chain seq x y z
N MET A 1 0.94 -65.86 65.58
CA MET A 1 2.09 -65.01 65.27
C MET A 1 2.04 -64.64 63.78
N ASN A 2 0.97 -64.00 63.28
CA ASN A 2 0.72 -63.96 61.81
C ASN A 2 0.14 -62.65 61.24
N ASN A 3 -0.28 -61.66 62.05
CA ASN A 3 -0.83 -60.39 61.51
C ASN A 3 0.20 -59.51 60.78
N ARG A 4 1.48 -59.56 61.19
CA ARG A 4 2.53 -58.74 60.55
C ARG A 4 2.89 -59.22 59.14
N LEU A 5 2.75 -60.52 58.87
CA LEU A 5 2.98 -61.12 57.56
C LEU A 5 1.85 -60.81 56.57
N VAL A 6 0.60 -60.81 57.04
CA VAL A 6 -0.57 -60.44 56.21
C VAL A 6 -0.48 -58.98 55.75
N ILE A 7 -0.14 -58.06 56.66
CA ILE A 7 0.04 -56.63 56.33
C ILE A 7 1.18 -56.41 55.32
N LEU A 8 2.28 -57.16 55.44
CA LEU A 8 3.39 -57.07 54.49
C LEU A 8 3.00 -57.57 53.08
N ILE A 9 2.19 -58.62 52.98
CA ILE A 9 1.72 -59.16 51.70
C ILE A 9 0.72 -58.19 51.04
N GLU A 10 -0.21 -57.61 51.81
CA GLU A 10 -1.13 -56.58 51.28
C GLU A 10 -0.38 -55.36 50.78
N LEU A 11 0.63 -54.89 51.53
CA LEU A 11 1.48 -53.78 51.10
C LEU A 11 2.19 -54.08 49.77
N LEU A 12 2.73 -55.30 49.63
CA LEU A 12 3.40 -55.76 48.40
C LEU A 12 2.42 -55.85 47.23
N PHE A 13 1.17 -56.25 47.48
CA PHE A 13 0.12 -56.32 46.47
C PHE A 13 -0.30 -54.92 45.97
N VAL A 14 -0.42 -53.95 46.87
CA VAL A 14 -0.71 -52.54 46.53
C VAL A 14 0.42 -51.93 45.72
N VAL A 15 1.69 -52.17 46.12
CA VAL A 15 2.86 -51.71 45.36
C VAL A 15 2.91 -52.38 43.98
N GLY A 16 2.63 -53.68 43.90
CA GLY A 16 2.55 -54.43 42.64
C GLY A 16 1.49 -53.87 41.69
N LEU A 17 0.26 -53.62 42.18
CA LEU A 17 -0.81 -53.01 41.40
C LEU A 17 -0.47 -51.59 40.94
N TYR A 18 0.22 -50.81 41.78
CA TYR A 18 0.65 -49.48 41.43
C TYR A 18 1.62 -49.48 40.24
N PHE A 19 2.65 -50.33 40.27
CA PHE A 19 3.63 -50.41 39.18
C PHE A 19 3.10 -51.13 37.93
N VAL A 20 2.27 -52.16 38.08
CA VAL A 20 1.77 -52.95 36.93
C VAL A 20 0.61 -52.26 36.21
N TYR A 21 -0.23 -51.50 36.92
CA TYR A 21 -1.46 -50.96 36.33
C TYR A 21 -1.55 -49.44 36.38
N ILE A 22 -1.29 -48.82 37.55
CA ILE A 22 -1.54 -47.38 37.73
C ILE A 22 -0.50 -46.53 36.99
N GLN A 23 0.79 -46.86 37.13
CA GLN A 23 1.89 -46.13 36.48
C GLN A 23 1.86 -46.20 34.94
N PRO A 24 1.68 -47.37 34.29
CA PRO A 24 1.57 -47.44 32.83
C PRO A 24 0.28 -46.81 32.32
N THR A 25 -0.87 -47.00 32.98
CA THR A 25 -2.13 -46.38 32.55
C THR A 25 -2.05 -44.84 32.59
N TYR A 26 -1.40 -44.28 33.61
CA TYR A 26 -1.23 -42.83 33.72
C TYR A 26 -0.22 -42.29 32.69
N SER A 27 0.93 -42.97 32.54
CA SER A 27 2.02 -42.49 31.68
C SER A 27 1.74 -42.70 30.18
N ASP A 28 1.18 -43.84 29.80
CA ASP A 28 1.04 -44.24 28.39
C ASP A 28 -0.30 -43.84 27.77
N THR A 29 -1.32 -43.56 28.58
CA THR A 29 -2.67 -43.22 28.07
C THR A 29 -3.09 -41.81 28.42
N ILE A 30 -2.96 -41.40 29.68
CA ILE A 30 -3.51 -40.12 30.15
C ILE A 30 -2.63 -38.94 29.72
N VAL A 31 -1.29 -39.07 29.82
CA VAL A 31 -0.35 -38.02 29.39
C VAL A 31 -0.45 -37.73 27.87
N PRO A 32 -0.39 -38.71 26.96
CA PRO A 32 -0.48 -38.43 25.53
C PRO A 32 -1.87 -37.95 25.10
N LEU A 33 -2.94 -38.40 25.76
CA LEU A 33 -4.30 -37.92 25.48
C LEU A 33 -4.47 -36.45 25.87
N ASN A 34 -3.95 -36.03 27.03
CA ASN A 34 -3.93 -34.61 27.40
C ASN A 34 -3.07 -33.78 26.45
N ALA A 35 -1.92 -34.29 25.99
CA ALA A 35 -1.10 -33.61 25.00
C ALA A 35 -1.84 -33.42 23.66
N GLN A 36 -2.62 -34.42 23.21
CA GLN A 36 -3.48 -34.30 22.03
C GLN A 36 -4.62 -33.29 22.21
N ILE A 37 -5.24 -33.24 23.39
CA ILE A 37 -6.28 -32.26 23.72
C ILE A 37 -5.68 -30.85 23.66
N THR A 38 -4.54 -30.61 24.31
CA THR A 38 -3.86 -29.31 24.28
C THR A 38 -3.45 -28.89 22.86
N ALA A 39 -2.95 -29.84 22.04
CA ALA A 39 -2.61 -29.55 20.65
C ALA A 39 -3.86 -29.20 19.81
N THR A 40 -4.98 -29.88 20.05
CA THR A 40 -6.25 -29.63 19.35
C THR A 40 -6.87 -28.30 19.78
N GLU A 41 -6.81 -27.95 21.07
CA GLU A 41 -7.23 -26.65 21.59
C GLU A 41 -6.36 -25.52 21.03
N ALA A 42 -5.04 -25.69 20.97
CA ALA A 42 -4.15 -24.71 20.36
C ALA A 42 -4.48 -24.47 18.87
N ALA A 43 -4.76 -25.53 18.11
CA ALA A 43 -5.19 -25.42 16.72
C ALA A 43 -6.55 -24.72 16.59
N GLN A 44 -7.49 -25.00 17.50
CA GLN A 44 -8.80 -24.35 17.51
C GLN A 44 -8.71 -22.86 17.86
N ILE A 45 -7.86 -22.50 18.83
CA ILE A 45 -7.59 -21.10 19.20
C ILE A 45 -6.95 -20.36 18.02
N ALA A 46 -5.94 -20.96 17.38
CA ALA A 46 -5.31 -20.39 16.20
C ALA A 46 -6.34 -20.16 15.07
N ALA A 47 -7.17 -21.15 14.75
CA ALA A 47 -8.22 -21.02 13.74
C ALA A 47 -9.19 -19.87 14.06
N LYS A 48 -9.67 -19.77 15.31
CA LYS A 48 -10.52 -18.66 15.75
C LYS A 48 -9.83 -17.30 15.62
N GLN A 49 -8.53 -17.21 15.92
CA GLN A 49 -7.75 -15.98 15.73
C GLN A 49 -7.64 -15.59 14.25
N TYR A 50 -7.44 -16.56 13.35
CA TYR A 50 -7.42 -16.30 11.91
C TYR A 50 -8.77 -15.78 11.41
N THR A 51 -9.87 -16.46 11.75
CA THR A 51 -11.23 -16.01 11.37
C THR A 51 -11.57 -14.64 11.93
N SER A 52 -11.15 -14.35 13.17
CA SER A 52 -11.33 -13.02 13.78
C SER A 52 -10.54 -11.94 13.03
N LYS A 53 -9.27 -12.20 12.70
CA LYS A 53 -8.45 -11.29 11.89
C LYS A 53 -9.02 -11.09 10.49
N GLU A 54 -9.50 -12.14 9.84
CA GLU A 54 -10.14 -12.07 8.53
C GLU A 54 -11.40 -11.21 8.58
N SER A 55 -12.28 -11.46 9.55
CA SER A 55 -13.49 -10.66 9.75
C SER A 55 -13.13 -9.20 10.08
N GLN A 56 -12.09 -8.96 10.88
CA GLN A 56 -11.60 -7.62 11.17
C GLN A 56 -11.11 -6.91 9.89
N LEU A 57 -10.29 -7.57 9.08
CA LEU A 57 -9.79 -7.04 7.82
C LEU A 57 -10.92 -6.78 6.82
N GLN A 58 -11.89 -7.68 6.73
CA GLN A 58 -13.05 -7.54 5.86
C GLN A 58 -13.96 -6.39 6.33
N ASN A 59 -14.15 -6.24 7.64
CA ASN A 59 -14.88 -5.10 8.20
C ASN A 59 -14.13 -3.78 7.95
N GLN A 60 -12.81 -3.74 8.15
CA GLN A 60 -11.99 -2.56 7.83
C GLN A 60 -12.05 -2.22 6.34
N PHE A 61 -12.02 -3.22 5.47
CA PHE A 61 -12.17 -3.04 4.02
C PHE A 61 -13.58 -2.53 3.67
N ASN A 62 -14.64 -3.08 4.27
CA ASN A 62 -16.01 -2.68 4.03
C ASN A 62 -16.37 -1.30 4.65
N GLN A 63 -15.62 -0.86 5.66
CA GLN A 63 -15.71 0.51 6.21
C GLN A 63 -15.18 1.58 5.23
N ILE A 64 -14.38 1.18 4.22
CA ILE A 64 -14.04 2.07 3.11
C ILE A 64 -15.28 2.23 2.23
N SER A 65 -15.92 3.41 2.35
CA SER A 65 -17.10 3.76 1.58
C SER A 65 -16.88 3.56 0.07
N THR A 66 -17.93 3.22 -0.66
CA THR A 66 -17.90 3.08 -2.12
C THR A 66 -17.39 4.34 -2.82
N ALA A 67 -17.72 5.52 -2.29
CA ALA A 67 -17.18 6.80 -2.78
C ALA A 67 -15.66 6.92 -2.61
N ASN A 68 -15.11 6.46 -1.48
CA ASN A 68 -13.67 6.46 -1.24
C ASN A 68 -12.95 5.42 -2.11
N ARG A 69 -13.59 4.30 -2.45
CA ARG A 69 -13.07 3.31 -3.40
C ARG A 69 -12.91 3.90 -4.79
N THR A 70 -13.96 4.54 -5.31
CA THR A 70 -13.88 5.20 -6.62
C THR A 70 -12.80 6.28 -6.66
N ARG A 71 -12.62 7.04 -5.56
CA ARG A 71 -11.53 8.02 -5.45
C ARG A 71 -10.15 7.37 -5.42
N LEU A 72 -10.01 6.22 -4.77
CA LEU A 72 -8.75 5.48 -4.71
C LEU A 72 -8.38 4.90 -6.08
N ASP A 73 -9.35 4.37 -6.82
CA ASP A 73 -9.17 3.87 -8.18
C ASP A 73 -8.77 5.00 -9.15
N GLN A 74 -9.31 6.21 -8.95
CA GLN A 74 -8.90 7.40 -9.70
C GLN A 74 -7.50 7.88 -9.30
N PHE A 75 -7.16 7.81 -8.01
CA PHE A 75 -5.87 8.23 -7.46
C PHE A 75 -4.69 7.39 -7.96
N LEU A 76 -4.89 6.07 -8.04
CA LEU A 76 -3.87 5.13 -8.50
C LEU A 76 -4.45 4.21 -9.59
N PRO A 77 -4.62 4.73 -10.82
CA PRO A 77 -5.23 3.97 -11.90
C PRO A 77 -4.35 2.79 -12.30
N ALA A 78 -4.98 1.73 -12.84
CA ALA A 78 -4.28 0.54 -13.32
C ALA A 78 -3.44 0.78 -14.59
N THR A 79 -3.65 1.90 -15.28
CA THR A 79 -2.89 2.26 -16.49
C THR A 79 -2.55 3.76 -16.49
N ALA A 80 -1.42 4.10 -17.13
CA ALA A 80 -0.84 5.43 -17.09
C ALA A 80 -1.75 6.55 -17.64
N HIS A 81 -2.67 6.24 -18.58
CA HIS A 81 -3.55 7.19 -19.29
C HIS A 81 -2.91 8.57 -19.52
N SER A 82 -1.71 8.61 -20.11
CA SER A 82 -0.88 9.82 -20.21
C SER A 82 -1.56 10.93 -21.02
N VAL A 83 -2.35 10.60 -22.03
CA VAL A 83 -3.10 11.57 -22.86
C VAL A 83 -4.21 12.26 -22.06
N HIS A 84 -5.01 11.51 -21.30
CA HIS A 84 -6.05 12.08 -20.44
C HIS A 84 -5.44 12.99 -19.38
N PHE A 85 -4.31 12.58 -18.79
CA PHE A 85 -3.60 13.42 -17.83
C PHE A 85 -3.17 14.77 -18.44
N LEU A 86 -2.66 14.78 -19.67
CA LEU A 86 -2.29 16.02 -20.36
C LEU A 86 -3.49 16.92 -20.63
N TYR A 87 -4.64 16.34 -20.98
CA TYR A 87 -5.88 17.08 -21.15
C TYR A 87 -6.35 17.72 -19.83
N ASP A 88 -6.31 16.96 -18.74
CA ASP A 88 -6.66 17.43 -17.40
C ASP A 88 -5.73 18.57 -16.95
N LEU A 89 -4.43 18.46 -17.22
CA LEU A 89 -3.47 19.53 -16.95
C LEU A 89 -3.75 20.81 -17.76
N ASN A 90 -4.11 20.65 -19.03
CA ASN A 90 -4.41 21.80 -19.89
C ASN A 90 -5.68 22.52 -19.43
N THR A 91 -6.74 21.78 -19.06
CA THR A 91 -7.97 22.39 -18.52
C THR A 91 -7.73 23.05 -17.17
N LEU A 92 -6.92 22.44 -16.30
CA LEU A 92 -6.53 23.01 -15.01
C LEU A 92 -5.75 24.32 -15.18
N ALA A 93 -4.79 24.35 -16.09
CA ALA A 93 -4.01 25.54 -16.40
C ALA A 93 -4.89 26.66 -16.96
N ALA A 94 -5.77 26.34 -17.91
CA ALA A 94 -6.71 27.30 -18.48
C ALA A 94 -7.62 27.92 -17.40
N ASN A 95 -8.14 27.10 -16.48
CA ASN A 95 -8.97 27.57 -15.36
C ASN A 95 -8.21 28.48 -14.39
N ALA A 96 -6.89 28.28 -14.25
CA ALA A 96 -6.02 29.13 -13.43
C ALA A 96 -5.53 30.40 -14.16
N GLY A 97 -5.89 30.59 -15.44
CA GLY A 97 -5.37 31.67 -16.28
C GLY A 97 -3.88 31.50 -16.63
N PHE A 98 -3.38 30.25 -16.61
CA PHE A 98 -2.01 29.88 -16.97
C PHE A 98 -2.02 29.25 -18.37
N THR A 99 -1.18 29.75 -19.29
CA THR A 99 -1.15 29.24 -20.67
C THR A 99 -0.02 28.25 -20.85
N LEU A 100 -0.31 26.98 -21.14
CA LEU A 100 0.71 25.99 -21.49
C LEU A 100 1.21 26.22 -22.92
N SER A 101 2.53 26.20 -23.09
CA SER A 101 3.24 26.45 -24.35
C SER A 101 3.98 25.23 -24.87
N LYS A 102 4.49 24.37 -23.98
CA LYS A 102 5.18 23.12 -24.35
C LYS A 102 4.84 22.02 -23.36
N PHE A 103 4.67 20.81 -23.88
CA PHE A 103 4.53 19.62 -23.06
C PHE A 103 5.19 18.42 -23.76
N SER A 104 5.85 17.56 -23.00
CA SER A 104 6.37 16.27 -23.47
C SER A 104 6.22 15.23 -22.37
N ALA A 105 5.54 14.13 -22.68
CA ALA A 105 5.46 12.97 -21.80
C ALA A 105 6.51 11.94 -22.21
N ASN A 106 7.46 11.65 -21.33
CA ASN A 106 8.40 10.55 -21.49
C ASN A 106 7.92 9.37 -20.63
N THR A 107 7.25 8.42 -21.28
CA THR A 107 6.93 7.13 -20.68
C THR A 107 8.20 6.29 -20.67
N GLN A 108 9.05 6.48 -19.66
CA GLN A 108 10.08 5.48 -19.36
C GLN A 108 9.37 4.26 -18.81
N THR A 109 9.13 3.26 -19.65
CA THR A 109 8.81 1.91 -19.18
C THR A 109 9.95 1.50 -18.26
N PRO A 110 9.72 1.20 -16.97
CA PRO A 110 10.79 0.74 -16.11
C PRO A 110 11.38 -0.52 -16.76
N ALA A 111 12.70 -0.51 -16.95
CA ALA A 111 13.43 -1.65 -17.49
C ALA A 111 12.98 -2.89 -16.70
N THR A 112 12.35 -3.84 -17.39
CA THR A 112 12.04 -5.16 -16.83
C THR A 112 13.30 -5.67 -16.18
N ALA A 113 13.26 -5.85 -14.85
CA ALA A 113 14.37 -6.38 -14.09
C ALA A 113 14.81 -7.69 -14.76
N GLN A 114 16.00 -7.64 -15.34
CA GLN A 114 16.62 -8.75 -16.06
C GLN A 114 17.15 -9.75 -15.03
N ASN A 115 16.24 -10.36 -14.29
CA ASN A 115 16.49 -11.47 -13.37
C ASN A 115 15.19 -12.27 -13.32
N GLY A 116 15.18 -13.45 -13.93
CA GLY A 116 14.02 -14.31 -14.20
C GLY A 116 13.24 -14.81 -12.98
N ARG A 117 12.71 -13.91 -12.16
CA ARG A 117 11.65 -14.14 -11.19
C ARG A 117 10.49 -13.23 -11.58
N ALA A 118 9.45 -13.82 -12.15
CA ALA A 118 8.19 -13.13 -12.38
C ALA A 118 7.72 -12.54 -11.04
N ALA A 119 7.81 -11.22 -10.89
CA ALA A 119 7.25 -10.53 -9.75
C ALA A 119 5.74 -10.54 -9.94
N THR A 120 5.04 -11.45 -9.27
CA THR A 120 3.57 -11.51 -9.23
C THR A 120 2.95 -10.33 -8.47
N ALA A 121 3.77 -9.41 -7.94
CA ALA A 121 3.33 -8.24 -7.21
C ALA A 121 3.13 -7.04 -8.15
N PRO A 122 2.06 -6.23 -7.95
CA PRO A 122 1.87 -4.99 -8.70
C PRO A 122 3.09 -4.08 -8.55
N SER A 123 3.77 -3.76 -9.65
CA SER A 123 4.92 -2.86 -9.61
C SER A 123 4.46 -1.42 -9.80
N VAL A 124 4.91 -0.52 -8.92
CA VAL A 124 4.68 0.93 -9.10
C VAL A 124 5.48 1.39 -10.32
N GLN A 125 4.78 1.92 -11.30
CA GLN A 125 5.38 2.48 -12.51
C GLN A 125 5.25 4.00 -12.49
N SER A 126 6.13 4.69 -13.21
CA SER A 126 6.14 6.16 -13.25
C SER A 126 6.57 6.71 -14.60
N PHE A 127 6.03 7.86 -14.98
CA PHE A 127 6.37 8.57 -16.22
C PHE A 127 6.63 10.03 -15.90
N THR A 128 7.49 10.65 -16.70
CA THR A 128 7.87 12.05 -16.52
C THR A 128 7.15 12.91 -17.52
N VAL A 129 6.65 14.07 -17.09
CA VAL A 129 6.03 15.07 -17.94
C VAL A 129 6.76 16.39 -17.77
N ASP A 130 7.39 16.85 -18.83
CA ASP A 130 7.94 18.20 -18.88
C ASP A 130 6.88 19.16 -19.41
N LEU A 131 6.69 20.27 -18.72
CA LEU A 131 5.71 21.29 -19.01
C LEU A 131 6.39 22.65 -19.05
N SER A 132 5.92 23.53 -19.92
CA SER A 132 6.29 24.94 -19.92
C SER A 132 5.08 25.78 -20.26
N GLY A 133 4.90 26.89 -19.56
CA GLY A 133 3.81 27.83 -19.80
C GLY A 133 4.14 29.24 -19.35
N THR A 134 3.28 30.18 -19.72
CA THR A 134 3.43 31.60 -19.40
C THR A 134 2.23 32.12 -18.62
N GLY A 135 2.49 33.05 -17.71
CA GLY A 135 1.44 33.70 -16.94
C GLY A 135 1.98 34.56 -15.81
N SER A 136 1.07 35.10 -15.01
CA SER A 136 1.42 35.79 -13.77
C SER A 136 1.82 34.77 -12.68
N TYR A 137 2.56 35.23 -11.67
CA TYR A 137 2.89 34.39 -10.51
C TYR A 137 1.63 33.89 -9.78
N GLN A 138 0.59 34.72 -9.70
CA GLN A 138 -0.68 34.33 -9.09
C GLN A 138 -1.36 33.18 -9.85
N SER A 139 -1.42 33.28 -11.19
CA SER A 139 -1.97 32.23 -12.05
C SER A 139 -1.19 30.91 -11.89
N PHE A 140 0.14 30.99 -11.84
CA PHE A 140 1.00 29.82 -11.62
C PHE A 140 0.77 29.17 -10.24
N ARG A 141 0.62 29.99 -9.18
CA ARG A 141 0.29 29.50 -7.83
C ARG A 141 -1.07 28.80 -7.80
N THR A 142 -2.09 29.37 -8.43
CA THR A 142 -3.41 28.75 -8.54
C THR A 142 -3.36 27.43 -9.31
N PHE A 143 -2.57 27.35 -10.38
CA PHE A 143 -2.34 26.11 -11.11
C PHE A 143 -1.67 25.04 -10.23
N LEU A 144 -0.62 25.39 -9.48
CA LEU A 144 0.04 24.47 -8.54
C LEU A 144 -0.92 23.97 -7.44
N THR A 145 -1.71 24.85 -6.84
CA THR A 145 -2.73 24.44 -5.87
C THR A 145 -3.76 23.50 -6.50
N GLY A 146 -4.14 23.73 -7.76
CA GLY A 146 -4.97 22.81 -8.50
C GLY A 146 -4.33 21.43 -8.69
N LEU A 147 -3.03 21.40 -8.97
CA LEU A 147 -2.25 20.18 -9.14
C LEU A 147 -2.18 19.37 -7.84
N GLU A 148 -2.00 20.05 -6.71
CA GLU A 148 -1.96 19.45 -5.36
C GLU A 148 -3.30 18.78 -4.97
N HIS A 149 -4.42 19.32 -5.43
CA HIS A 149 -5.76 18.75 -5.17
C HIS A 149 -6.20 17.72 -6.23
N SER A 150 -5.33 17.38 -7.18
CA SER A 150 -5.64 16.40 -8.21
C SER A 150 -5.74 14.99 -7.63
N LEU A 151 -6.67 14.20 -8.15
CA LEU A 151 -6.83 12.78 -7.81
C LEU A 151 -5.79 11.92 -8.55
N ARG A 152 -4.51 12.30 -8.55
CA ARG A 152 -3.40 11.46 -9.03
C ARG A 152 -2.17 11.70 -8.19
N LEU A 153 -1.38 10.66 -7.98
CA LEU A 153 -0.08 10.80 -7.32
C LEU A 153 0.92 11.47 -8.27
N ILE A 154 1.19 12.75 -8.03
CA ILE A 154 2.07 13.61 -8.82
C ILE A 154 3.16 14.16 -7.91
N ASP A 155 4.40 14.13 -8.40
CA ASP A 155 5.57 14.69 -7.73
C ASP A 155 6.21 15.75 -8.63
N VAL A 156 6.58 16.90 -8.06
CA VAL A 156 7.19 18.01 -8.79
C VAL A 156 8.70 17.90 -8.63
N GLN A 157 9.39 17.40 -9.65
CA GLN A 157 10.83 17.17 -9.61
C GLN A 157 11.64 18.46 -9.77
N SER A 158 11.15 19.39 -10.59
CA SER A 158 11.85 20.65 -10.82
C SER A 158 10.90 21.76 -11.23
N ILE A 159 11.24 23.00 -10.85
CA ILE A 159 10.59 24.23 -11.32
C ILE A 159 11.68 25.22 -11.72
N LYS A 160 11.57 25.75 -12.93
CA LYS A 160 12.41 26.83 -13.47
C LYS A 160 11.54 28.03 -13.80
N VAL A 161 11.89 29.17 -13.25
CA VAL A 161 11.22 30.45 -13.54
C VAL A 161 12.15 31.31 -14.37
N THR A 162 11.64 31.81 -15.49
CA THR A 162 12.33 32.78 -16.34
C THR A 162 11.47 34.03 -16.43
N ALA A 163 11.97 35.14 -15.89
CA ALA A 163 11.25 36.41 -15.95
C ALA A 163 11.06 36.85 -17.41
N GLY A 164 9.85 37.29 -17.75
CA GLY A 164 9.61 37.95 -19.03
C GLY A 164 10.32 39.29 -19.05
N THR A 165 11.16 39.52 -20.05
CA THR A 165 11.76 40.83 -20.28
C THR A 165 10.69 41.79 -20.79
N ALA A 166 10.49 42.92 -20.11
CA ALA A 166 9.73 44.02 -20.69
C ALA A 166 10.50 44.55 -21.90
N SER A 167 10.13 44.12 -23.11
CA SER A 167 10.63 44.74 -24.33
C SER A 167 9.90 46.07 -24.52
N GLY A 168 10.54 47.15 -24.09
CA GLY A 168 10.08 48.52 -24.35
C GLY A 168 10.61 49.50 -23.31
N SER A 169 11.34 50.53 -23.74
CA SER A 169 11.95 51.60 -22.93
C SER A 169 10.96 52.54 -22.24
N SER A 170 9.73 52.10 -21.99
CA SER A 170 8.71 52.79 -21.21
C SER A 170 7.77 51.76 -20.58
N ALA A 171 8.32 50.85 -19.77
CA ALA A 171 7.54 49.88 -19.03
C ALA A 171 7.24 50.42 -17.64
N ASN A 172 5.96 50.69 -17.37
CA ASN A 172 5.43 50.87 -16.03
C ASN A 172 5.97 49.73 -15.14
N LYS A 173 6.78 50.05 -14.12
CA LYS A 173 7.37 49.05 -13.19
C LYS A 173 6.31 48.24 -12.42
N ASN A 174 5.03 48.63 -12.52
CA ASN A 174 3.89 47.96 -11.90
C ASN A 174 3.06 47.12 -12.89
N ALA A 175 3.45 47.01 -14.17
CA ALA A 175 2.80 46.06 -15.07
C ALA A 175 3.10 44.63 -14.62
N ALA A 176 2.07 43.81 -14.46
CA ALA A 176 2.22 42.40 -14.12
C ALA A 176 3.03 41.70 -15.22
N GLN A 177 4.32 41.50 -14.95
CA GLN A 177 5.22 40.84 -15.89
C GLN A 177 4.85 39.37 -15.97
N ASN A 178 4.47 38.92 -17.17
CA ASN A 178 4.31 37.49 -17.41
C ASN A 178 5.68 36.82 -17.35
N ALA A 179 5.79 35.76 -16.55
CA ALA A 179 6.98 34.92 -16.49
C ALA A 179 6.73 33.61 -17.22
N THR A 180 7.81 33.00 -17.70
CA THR A 180 7.78 31.64 -18.23
C THR A 180 8.14 30.68 -17.09
N TYR A 181 7.28 29.72 -16.85
CA TYR A 181 7.45 28.66 -15.87
C TYR A 181 7.63 27.35 -16.60
N SER A 182 8.73 26.64 -16.32
CA SER A 182 8.95 25.28 -16.78
C SER A 182 9.02 24.35 -15.59
N MET A 183 8.43 23.16 -15.68
CA MET A 183 8.48 22.18 -14.61
C MET A 183 8.52 20.75 -15.14
N THR A 184 9.06 19.87 -14.32
CA THR A 184 9.08 18.44 -14.58
C THR A 184 8.24 17.75 -13.51
N LEU A 185 7.20 17.05 -13.94
CA LEU A 185 6.33 16.26 -13.09
C LEU A 185 6.67 14.79 -13.23
N LYS A 186 6.57 14.03 -12.14
CA LYS A 186 6.59 12.57 -12.13
C LYS A 186 5.24 12.06 -11.68
N VAL A 187 4.62 11.24 -12.52
CA VAL A 187 3.28 10.71 -12.29
C VAL A 187 3.40 9.21 -12.06
N TYR A 188 2.73 8.70 -11.03
CA TYR A 188 2.80 7.30 -10.62
C TYR A 188 1.49 6.57 -10.91
N TRP A 189 1.59 5.28 -11.23
CA TRP A 189 0.44 4.38 -11.35
C TRP A 189 0.81 2.97 -10.91
N LEU A 190 -0.21 2.14 -10.64
CA LEU A 190 0.01 0.74 -10.32
C LEU A 190 -0.04 -0.07 -11.62
N GLY A 191 1.11 -0.59 -12.05
CA GLY A 191 1.16 -1.47 -13.21
C GLY A 191 0.49 -2.80 -12.86
N ASP A 192 -0.52 -3.18 -13.64
CA ASP A 192 -1.15 -4.49 -13.52
C ASP A 192 -0.16 -5.59 -13.94
N SER A 193 0.01 -6.60 -13.08
CA SER A 193 0.82 -7.79 -13.33
C SER A 193 0.04 -8.89 -14.09
N SER A 194 -1.20 -8.63 -14.54
CA SER A 194 -2.10 -9.64 -15.14
C SER A 194 -1.82 -10.03 -16.61
N HIS A 195 -0.71 -9.60 -17.21
CA HIS A 195 -0.26 -10.11 -18.51
C HIS A 195 0.94 -11.06 -18.37
N VAL A 196 0.71 -12.23 -17.77
CA VAL A 196 1.47 -13.47 -18.01
C VAL A 196 0.50 -14.65 -18.00
#